data_AF-A0A2V7WYG8-F1
#
_entry.id   AF-A0A2V7WYG8-F1
#
_cell.length_a   1.000
_cell.length_b   1.000
_cell.length_c   1.000
_cell.angle_alpha   90.00
_cell.angle_beta   90.00
_cell.angle_gamma   90.00
#
_symmetry.space_group_name_H-M   'P 1'
#
loop_
_entity.id
_entity.type
_entity.pdbx_description
1 polymer ?
#
loop_
_entity_poly.entity_id
_entity_poly.type
_entity_poly.pdbx_seq_one_letter_code
_entity_poly.pdbx_strand_id
1 'polypeptide(L)'
;MEVAVNQPAQQFVELSDSSHAGEARRLALHCAEKNGFTETERGGIAIAVTELATNILKHAGSGTILCECVGQNGNCGLRVLALDKGPGIPDLSRALEDGYSTSGTAGNGLGAVRRLSTQFDVYTLAERGTCVLAEFWSKRKLPDPGLPFQVGAVSLAMRRESVSGDGWRSRPSNGTSLFMVVDGLGHGPLASDAAREAERVLDETESLSPATILQDCHDALRKTRGAAAAIAAISPEKRLVFFSGVGNISGTLINVNSRRGMTSHNGTLGHELRKIQEFSFPWEPQSVLIMHSDGLGSRWDLNQYPGIMTKHASVIAAVLYRDFERQRDDVTVLVAKSLE
;
A
#
# COMPACT_ATOMS: atom_id res chain seq x y z
N MET A 1 -10.46 10.06 -19.21
CA MET A 1 -9.03 9.87 -19.51
C MET A 1 -8.38 9.46 -18.20
N GLU A 2 -8.35 8.16 -17.95
CA GLU A 2 -7.81 7.58 -16.71
C GLU A 2 -6.29 7.78 -16.75
N VAL A 3 -5.76 8.56 -15.81
CA VAL A 3 -4.32 8.79 -15.70
C VAL A 3 -3.76 7.57 -14.98
N ALA A 4 -2.94 6.77 -15.67
CA ALA A 4 -2.03 5.85 -15.02
C ALA A 4 -1.17 6.67 -14.06
N VAL A 5 -1.40 6.51 -12.75
CA VAL A 5 -0.61 7.19 -11.73
C VAL A 5 0.71 6.46 -11.68
N ASN A 6 1.75 7.05 -12.28
CA ASN A 6 3.13 6.62 -12.08
C ASN A 6 3.42 6.78 -10.58
N GLN A 7 3.39 5.69 -9.82
CA GLN A 7 3.52 5.77 -8.37
C GLN A 7 5.01 5.86 -8.03
N PRO A 8 5.50 6.99 -7.48
CA PRO A 8 6.88 7.09 -7.08
C PRO A 8 7.17 6.11 -5.95
N ALA A 9 8.38 5.55 -5.96
CA ALA A 9 8.82 4.58 -4.96
C ALA A 9 8.55 5.07 -3.53
N GLN A 10 7.94 4.20 -2.73
CA GLN A 10 7.74 4.44 -1.31
C GLN A 10 9.11 4.44 -0.62
N GLN A 11 9.34 5.43 0.23
CA GLN A 11 10.56 5.57 1.00
C GLN A 11 10.26 5.40 2.47
N PHE A 12 11.25 4.98 3.25
CA PHE A 12 11.06 4.73 4.66
C PHE A 12 12.21 5.22 5.52
N VAL A 13 11.92 5.46 6.80
CA VAL A 13 12.91 5.69 7.85
C VAL A 13 12.59 4.76 9.01
N GLU A 14 13.56 3.94 9.41
CA GLU A 14 13.49 3.17 10.64
C GLU A 14 13.81 4.07 11.84
N LEU A 15 12.96 4.05 12.84
CA LEU A 15 13.09 4.84 14.05
C LEU A 15 13.66 3.96 15.17
N SER A 16 14.83 4.33 15.67
CA SER A 16 15.46 3.68 16.83
C SER A 16 16.10 4.69 17.79
N ASP A 17 16.34 5.93 17.35
CA ASP A 17 16.77 7.03 18.20
C ASP A 17 16.16 8.39 17.79
N SER A 18 16.32 9.39 18.66
CA SER A 18 15.73 10.72 18.49
C SER A 18 16.18 11.48 17.23
N SER A 19 17.35 11.18 16.67
CA SER A 19 17.84 11.83 15.45
C SER A 19 17.03 11.42 14.21
N HIS A 20 16.46 10.21 14.21
CA HIS A 20 15.66 9.69 13.11
C HIS A 20 14.31 10.43 12.94
N ALA A 21 13.80 11.09 14.00
CA ALA A 21 12.64 11.96 13.85
C ALA A 21 12.94 13.15 12.90
N GLY A 22 14.15 13.69 12.96
CA GLY A 22 14.62 14.72 12.04
C GLY A 22 14.80 14.19 10.61
N GLU A 23 15.20 12.93 10.47
CA GLU A 23 15.33 12.25 9.17
C GLU A 23 13.97 11.99 8.51
N ALA A 24 13.03 11.40 9.23
CA ALA A 24 11.65 11.18 8.75
C ALA A 24 11.01 12.50 8.30
N ARG A 25 11.21 13.58 9.05
CA ARG A 25 10.76 14.92 8.67
C ARG A 25 11.40 15.39 7.37
N ARG A 26 12.72 15.25 7.20
CA ARG A 26 13.42 15.66 5.96
C ARG A 26 12.92 14.86 4.76
N LEU A 27 12.72 13.55 4.93
CA LEU A 27 12.17 12.69 3.88
C LEU A 27 10.78 13.17 3.43
N ALA A 28 9.87 13.37 4.38
CA ALA A 28 8.52 13.84 4.09
C ALA A 28 8.52 15.21 3.40
N LEU A 29 9.37 16.14 3.85
CA LEU A 29 9.50 17.46 3.24
C LEU A 29 10.08 17.42 1.82
N HIS A 30 11.04 16.54 1.55
CA HIS A 30 11.58 16.32 0.21
C HIS A 30 10.52 15.79 -0.74
N CYS A 31 9.70 14.84 -0.29
CA CYS A 31 8.56 14.34 -1.04
C CYS A 31 7.52 15.46 -1.30
N ALA A 32 7.17 16.24 -0.27
CA ALA A 32 6.22 17.34 -0.39
C ALA A 32 6.71 18.45 -1.35
N GLU A 33 7.99 18.81 -1.30
CA GLU A 33 8.57 19.82 -2.19
C GLU A 33 8.50 19.41 -3.67
N LYS A 34 8.86 18.17 -3.98
CA LYS A 34 8.77 17.63 -5.35
C LYS A 34 7.35 17.61 -5.91
N ASN A 35 6.34 17.65 -5.04
CA ASN A 35 4.93 17.62 -5.40
C ASN A 35 4.26 19.01 -5.30
N GLY A 36 5.03 20.10 -5.16
CA GLY A 36 4.46 21.45 -5.26
C GLY A 36 3.61 21.89 -4.05
N PHE A 37 3.83 21.30 -2.88
CA PHE A 37 3.24 21.79 -1.63
C PHE A 37 3.78 23.17 -1.27
N THR A 38 2.92 24.04 -0.78
CA THR A 38 3.29 25.39 -0.29
C THR A 38 4.13 25.31 0.98
N GLU A 39 4.82 26.40 1.33
CA GLU A 39 5.60 26.49 2.57
C GLU A 39 4.74 26.25 3.82
N THR A 40 3.53 26.81 3.87
CA THR A 40 2.59 26.60 4.96
C THR A 40 2.16 25.14 5.09
N GLU A 41 1.84 24.47 3.97
CA GLU A 41 1.47 23.05 3.99
C GLU A 41 2.66 22.17 4.42
N ARG A 42 3.87 22.47 3.94
CA ARG A 42 5.11 21.81 4.36
C ARG A 42 5.37 21.98 5.87
N GLY A 43 5.08 23.15 6.44
CA GLY A 43 5.13 23.37 7.89
C GLY A 43 4.19 22.45 8.67
N GLY A 44 2.96 22.25 8.17
CA GLY A 44 2.00 21.30 8.75
C GLY A 44 2.47 19.85 8.66
N ILE A 45 2.99 19.42 7.50
CA ILE A 45 3.58 18.09 7.30
C ILE A 45 4.74 17.86 8.28
N ALA A 46 5.62 18.85 8.43
CA ALA A 46 6.78 18.75 9.32
C ALA A 46 6.38 18.52 10.78
N ILE A 47 5.35 19.24 11.26
CA ILE A 47 4.79 19.04 12.61
C ILE A 47 4.23 17.63 12.72
N ALA A 48 3.34 17.24 11.82
CA ALA A 48 2.66 15.95 11.89
C ALA A 48 3.64 14.76 11.87
N VAL A 49 4.63 14.78 10.98
CA VAL A 49 5.64 13.71 10.89
C VAL A 49 6.55 13.68 12.12
N THR A 50 6.92 14.84 12.67
CA THR A 50 7.72 14.90 13.90
C THR A 50 6.95 14.33 15.09
N GLU A 51 5.65 14.65 15.22
CA GLU A 51 4.78 14.09 16.26
C GLU A 51 4.62 12.58 16.10
N LEU A 52 4.38 12.07 14.89
CA LEU A 52 4.30 10.63 14.62
C LEU A 52 5.58 9.90 15.00
N ALA A 53 6.74 10.40 14.55
CA ALA A 53 8.03 9.79 14.85
C ALA A 53 8.35 9.84 16.36
N THR A 54 8.04 10.96 17.01
CA THR A 54 8.23 11.12 18.45
C THR A 54 7.31 10.19 19.25
N ASN A 55 6.07 10.01 18.83
CA ASN A 55 5.13 9.08 19.47
C ASN A 55 5.64 7.64 19.38
N ILE A 56 6.14 7.21 18.22
CA ILE A 56 6.77 5.90 18.06
C ILE A 56 7.94 5.74 19.04
N LEU A 57 8.90 6.68 19.03
CA LEU A 57 10.09 6.59 19.86
C LEU A 57 9.77 6.62 21.36
N LYS A 58 8.80 7.44 21.80
CA LYS A 58 8.43 7.56 23.21
C LYS A 58 7.59 6.39 23.73
N HIS A 59 6.67 5.87 22.92
CA HIS A 59 5.67 4.91 23.39
C HIS A 59 5.94 3.47 22.95
N ALA A 60 6.61 3.26 21.82
CA ALA A 60 6.97 1.95 21.30
C ALA A 60 8.49 1.68 21.29
N GLY A 61 9.31 2.71 21.46
CA GLY A 61 10.79 2.62 21.44
C GLY A 61 11.38 2.52 20.05
N SER A 62 10.71 1.83 19.12
CA SER A 62 11.11 1.72 17.72
C SER A 62 9.93 1.54 16.78
N GLY A 63 10.14 1.81 15.50
CA GLY A 63 9.12 1.64 14.46
C GLY A 63 9.61 2.16 13.11
N THR A 64 8.67 2.42 12.20
CA THR A 64 8.97 2.82 10.83
C THR A 64 8.02 3.93 10.39
N ILE A 65 8.55 4.94 9.70
CA ILE A 65 7.76 5.91 8.94
C ILE A 65 7.92 5.60 7.46
N LEU A 66 6.82 5.35 6.77
CA LEU A 66 6.77 5.24 5.30
C LEU A 66 6.22 6.55 4.71
N CYS A 67 6.83 7.03 3.65
CA CYS A 67 6.39 8.18 2.88
C CYS A 67 6.21 7.80 1.40
N GLU A 68 5.05 8.13 0.85
CA GLU A 68 4.70 7.87 -0.54
C GLU A 68 4.05 9.14 -1.12
N CYS A 69 4.47 9.55 -2.31
CA CYS A 69 3.72 10.59 -3.01
C CYS A 69 2.58 9.92 -3.77
N VAL A 70 1.36 10.38 -3.53
CA VAL A 70 0.15 9.83 -4.14
C VAL A 70 -0.39 10.82 -5.16
N GLY A 71 -0.97 10.33 -6.25
CA GLY A 71 -1.55 11.17 -7.28
C GLY A 71 -2.96 10.72 -7.62
N GLN A 72 -3.88 11.66 -7.83
CA GLN A 72 -5.22 11.36 -8.33
C GLN A 72 -5.78 12.56 -9.10
N ASN A 73 -6.23 12.35 -10.34
CA ASN A 73 -6.85 13.37 -11.18
C ASN A 73 -6.01 14.67 -11.34
N GLY A 74 -4.68 14.54 -11.41
CA GLY A 74 -3.77 15.68 -11.50
C GLY A 74 -3.52 16.43 -10.19
N ASN A 75 -4.15 16.02 -9.08
CA ASN A 75 -3.76 16.43 -7.73
C ASN A 75 -2.69 15.48 -7.21
N CYS A 76 -1.77 16.05 -6.44
CA CYS A 76 -0.71 15.35 -5.74
C CYS A 76 -0.95 15.42 -4.23
N GLY A 77 -0.54 14.35 -3.57
CA GLY A 77 -0.62 14.16 -2.14
C GLY A 77 0.65 13.51 -1.58
N LEU A 78 0.79 13.58 -0.27
CA LEU A 78 1.79 12.84 0.50
C LEU A 78 1.05 11.94 1.47
N ARG A 79 1.26 10.63 1.34
CA ARG A 79 0.82 9.63 2.32
C ARG A 79 1.96 9.32 3.27
N VAL A 80 1.66 9.37 4.56
CA VAL A 80 2.56 8.97 5.64
C VAL A 80 1.92 7.83 6.42
N LEU A 81 2.65 6.72 6.56
CA LEU A 81 2.27 5.60 7.42
C LEU A 81 3.29 5.51 8.56
N ALA A 82 2.82 5.59 9.81
CA ALA A 82 3.63 5.44 11.01
C ALA A 82 3.31 4.10 11.68
N LEU A 83 4.30 3.22 11.77
CA LEU A 83 4.13 1.82 12.14
C LEU A 83 5.01 1.49 13.34
N ASP A 84 4.44 0.90 14.37
CA ASP A 84 5.19 0.34 15.50
C ASP A 84 4.61 -1.01 15.95
N LYS A 85 5.44 -1.77 16.68
CA LYS A 85 5.07 -3.02 17.34
C LYS A 85 5.05 -2.86 18.87
N GLY A 86 4.75 -1.66 19.34
CA GLY A 86 4.71 -1.33 20.76
C GLY A 86 3.47 -1.88 21.49
N PRO A 87 3.17 -1.36 22.69
CA PRO A 87 2.04 -1.82 23.49
C PRO A 87 0.66 -1.45 22.89
N GLY A 88 0.63 -0.58 21.88
CA GLY A 88 -0.60 0.02 21.37
C GLY A 88 -1.11 1.17 22.24
N ILE A 89 -2.22 1.77 21.82
CA ILE A 89 -2.88 2.91 22.49
C ILE A 89 -4.13 2.39 23.23
N PRO A 90 -4.16 2.38 24.58
CA PRO A 90 -5.28 1.82 25.35
C PRO A 90 -6.61 2.58 25.18
N ASP A 91 -6.56 3.91 25.11
CA ASP A 91 -7.73 4.78 24.90
C ASP A 91 -7.46 5.72 23.72
N LEU A 92 -7.83 5.23 22.52
CA LEU A 92 -7.62 5.98 21.28
C LEU A 92 -8.46 7.25 21.22
N SER A 93 -9.69 7.23 21.74
CA SER A 93 -10.57 8.40 21.75
C SER A 93 -9.92 9.54 22.52
N ARG A 94 -9.42 9.24 23.72
CA ARG A 94 -8.71 10.22 24.56
C ARG A 94 -7.37 10.65 23.96
N ALA A 95 -6.66 9.76 23.28
CA ALA A 95 -5.40 10.11 22.60
C ALA A 95 -5.59 11.07 21.41
N LEU A 96 -6.82 11.17 20.87
CA LEU A 96 -7.19 12.10 19.80
C LEU A 96 -7.75 13.43 20.32
N GLU A 97 -8.00 13.56 21.63
CA GLU A 97 -8.40 14.81 22.26
C GLU A 97 -7.21 15.76 22.41
N ASP A 98 -7.46 17.05 22.20
CA ASP A 98 -6.42 18.06 22.32
C ASP A 98 -5.97 18.27 23.77
N GLY A 99 -4.67 18.49 23.94
CA GLY A 99 -4.06 18.75 25.25
C GLY A 99 -3.83 17.50 26.11
N TYR A 100 -4.25 16.31 25.66
CA TYR A 100 -3.94 15.07 26.37
C TYR A 100 -2.57 14.53 25.94
N SER A 101 -1.55 14.76 26.77
CA SER A 101 -0.25 14.08 26.67
C SER A 101 0.02 13.31 27.96
N THR A 102 0.36 12.04 27.85
CA THR A 102 0.78 11.23 29.00
C THR A 102 2.24 11.51 29.39
N SER A 103 2.98 12.29 28.59
CA SER A 103 4.43 12.49 28.69
C SER A 103 4.90 13.94 28.76
N GLY A 104 4.01 14.92 28.98
CA GLY A 104 4.39 16.27 29.40
C GLY A 104 5.03 17.18 28.33
N THR A 105 4.93 16.87 27.04
CA THR A 105 5.27 17.82 25.97
C THR A 105 4.12 18.77 25.69
N ALA A 106 4.39 19.92 25.06
CA ALA A 106 3.41 20.93 24.64
C ALA A 106 2.46 20.43 23.52
N GLY A 107 1.70 19.38 23.84
CA GLY A 107 0.25 19.32 23.71
C GLY A 107 -0.35 19.65 22.35
N ASN A 108 -0.05 18.87 21.31
CA ASN A 108 -1.05 18.63 20.26
C ASN A 108 -1.16 17.15 19.82
N GLY A 109 -0.15 16.29 20.05
CA GLY A 109 -0.26 14.83 19.95
C GLY A 109 -0.87 14.29 18.64
N LEU A 110 -1.55 13.14 18.70
CA LEU A 110 -2.27 12.56 17.55
C LEU A 110 -3.45 13.45 17.07
N GLY A 111 -3.99 14.29 17.95
CA GLY A 111 -5.00 15.30 17.60
C GLY A 111 -4.49 16.30 16.56
N ALA A 112 -3.25 16.80 16.71
CA ALA A 112 -2.60 17.68 15.75
C ALA A 112 -2.46 17.02 14.39
N VAL A 113 -1.95 15.78 14.39
CA VAL A 113 -1.75 15.02 13.15
C VAL A 113 -3.07 14.94 12.39
N ARG A 114 -4.16 14.55 13.07
CA ARG A 114 -5.50 14.49 12.49
C ARG A 114 -5.98 15.83 11.91
N ARG A 115 -5.74 16.95 12.61
CA ARG A 115 -6.13 18.29 12.12
C ARG A 115 -5.32 18.77 10.91
N LEU A 116 -4.04 18.40 10.87
CA LEU A 116 -3.12 18.84 9.82
C LEU A 116 -3.25 17.99 8.56
N SER A 117 -3.64 16.72 8.71
CA SER A 117 -3.92 15.82 7.60
C SER A 117 -5.27 16.07 6.94
N THR A 118 -5.36 15.81 5.64
CA THR A 118 -6.62 15.78 4.88
C THR A 118 -7.35 14.46 5.07
N GLN A 119 -6.62 13.34 5.18
CA GLN A 119 -7.16 12.01 5.51
C GLN A 119 -6.38 11.45 6.71
N PHE A 120 -7.09 10.88 7.67
CA PHE A 120 -6.50 10.30 8.88
C PHE A 120 -7.19 9.00 9.26
N ASP A 121 -6.41 7.98 9.59
CA ASP A 121 -6.92 6.75 10.18
C ASP A 121 -5.88 6.16 11.14
N VAL A 122 -6.35 5.49 12.19
CA VAL A 122 -5.49 4.85 13.19
C VAL A 122 -6.02 3.46 13.45
N TYR A 123 -5.14 2.48 13.35
CA TYR A 123 -5.38 1.13 13.83
C TYR A 123 -4.40 0.81 14.95
N THR A 124 -4.90 0.39 16.09
CA THR A 124 -4.09 0.03 17.25
C THR A 124 -4.67 -1.19 17.92
N LEU A 125 -3.80 -2.07 18.39
CA LEU A 125 -4.21 -3.24 19.14
C LEU A 125 -3.23 -3.48 20.28
N ALA A 126 -3.78 -3.81 21.47
CA ALA A 126 -2.99 -4.04 22.67
C ALA A 126 -1.93 -5.12 22.41
N GLU A 127 -0.68 -4.83 22.79
CA GLU A 127 0.49 -5.71 22.62
C GLU A 127 0.79 -6.11 21.16
N ARG A 128 0.20 -5.41 20.18
CA ARG A 128 0.48 -5.59 18.74
C ARG A 128 0.77 -4.27 18.02
N GLY A 129 1.00 -3.20 18.77
CA GLY A 129 1.42 -1.89 18.27
C GLY A 129 0.34 -1.09 17.55
N THR A 130 0.79 0.00 16.92
CA THR A 130 -0.06 0.98 16.25
C THR A 130 0.36 1.20 14.79
N CYS A 131 -0.62 1.49 13.94
CA CYS A 131 -0.47 1.96 12.58
C CYS A 131 -1.29 3.25 12.43
N VAL A 132 -0.64 4.36 12.08
CA VAL A 132 -1.28 5.64 11.81
C VAL A 132 -1.10 6.00 10.34
N LEU A 133 -2.21 6.29 9.66
CA LEU A 133 -2.25 6.89 8.33
C LEU A 133 -2.51 8.39 8.47
N ALA A 134 -1.68 9.19 7.82
CA ALA A 134 -1.93 10.61 7.57
C ALA A 134 -1.65 10.92 6.11
N GLU A 135 -2.66 11.40 5.37
CA GLU A 135 -2.47 11.93 4.03
C GLU A 135 -2.65 13.44 3.99
N PHE A 136 -1.81 14.09 3.21
CA PHE A 136 -1.83 15.53 2.96
C PHE A 136 -2.05 15.72 1.47
N TRP A 137 -3.03 16.53 1.08
CA TRP A 137 -3.30 16.83 -0.33
C TRP A 137 -3.15 18.33 -0.58
N SER A 138 -2.46 18.69 -1.67
CA SER A 138 -2.34 20.09 -2.08
C SER A 138 -3.74 20.68 -2.29
N LYS A 139 -3.99 21.90 -1.81
CA LYS A 139 -5.31 22.59 -1.83
C LYS A 139 -6.38 21.98 -0.89
N ARG A 140 -6.02 21.03 -0.01
CA ARG A 140 -6.90 20.40 1.00
C ARG A 140 -8.22 19.83 0.48
N LYS A 141 -8.33 19.55 -0.82
CA LYS A 141 -9.47 18.81 -1.36
C LYS A 141 -9.04 17.38 -1.53
N LEU A 142 -9.74 16.45 -0.86
CA LEU A 142 -9.66 15.06 -1.23
C LEU A 142 -9.98 14.95 -2.72
N PRO A 143 -9.26 14.10 -3.46
CA PRO A 143 -9.68 13.75 -4.80
C PRO A 143 -11.12 13.23 -4.78
N ASP A 144 -11.84 13.44 -5.88
CA ASP A 144 -13.20 12.91 -6.02
C ASP A 144 -13.18 11.38 -5.82
N PRO A 145 -13.97 10.84 -4.87
CA PRO A 145 -14.07 9.40 -4.63
C PRO A 145 -14.87 8.68 -5.71
N GLY A 146 -15.13 9.29 -6.87
CA GLY A 146 -15.90 8.75 -8.01
C GLY A 146 -15.38 7.45 -8.64
N LEU A 147 -14.64 6.64 -7.89
CA LEU A 147 -14.22 5.29 -8.18
C LEU A 147 -14.76 4.36 -7.08
N PRO A 148 -15.25 3.16 -7.41
CA PRO A 148 -15.93 2.28 -6.45
C PRO A 148 -14.99 1.61 -5.42
N PHE A 149 -13.70 1.96 -5.40
CA PHE A 149 -12.68 1.29 -4.60
C PHE A 149 -11.79 2.26 -3.84
N GLN A 150 -11.46 1.89 -2.61
CA GLN A 150 -10.32 2.42 -1.88
C GLN A 150 -9.12 1.51 -2.10
N VAL A 151 -8.03 2.07 -2.61
CA VAL A 151 -6.80 1.34 -2.90
C VAL A 151 -5.70 1.83 -1.96
N GLY A 152 -4.92 0.89 -1.45
CA GLY A 152 -3.72 1.20 -0.67
C GLY A 152 -2.69 0.10 -0.85
N ALA A 153 -1.42 0.49 -0.85
CA ALA A 153 -0.33 -0.44 -0.97
C ALA A 153 0.85 -0.08 -0.07
N VAL A 154 1.67 -1.07 0.20
CA VAL A 154 3.04 -0.91 0.69
C VAL A 154 3.94 -1.65 -0.28
N SER A 155 4.94 -0.98 -0.83
CA SER A 155 5.88 -1.56 -1.80
C SER A 155 7.26 -1.02 -1.53
N LEU A 156 8.14 -1.87 -1.01
CA LEU A 156 9.45 -1.49 -0.52
C LEU A 156 10.53 -2.39 -1.11
N ALA A 157 11.65 -1.77 -1.45
CA ALA A 157 12.84 -2.49 -1.88
C ALA A 157 13.44 -3.30 -0.72
N MET A 158 14.05 -4.43 -1.05
CA MET A 158 14.88 -5.22 -0.16
C MET A 158 15.92 -4.33 0.51
N ARG A 159 16.23 -4.61 1.78
CA ARG A 159 17.28 -3.89 2.51
C ARG A 159 18.58 -3.90 1.68
N ARG A 160 19.13 -2.71 1.43
CA ARG A 160 20.37 -2.41 0.64
C ARG A 160 20.16 -2.21 -0.86
N GLU A 161 18.98 -2.44 -1.40
CA GLU A 161 18.67 -2.07 -2.77
C GLU A 161 18.12 -0.64 -2.84
N SER A 162 18.44 0.07 -3.92
CA SER A 162 17.91 1.41 -4.17
C SER A 162 16.55 1.39 -4.90
N VAL A 163 16.16 0.23 -5.42
CA VAL A 163 14.95 0.03 -6.21
C VAL A 163 14.38 -1.35 -5.95
N SER A 164 13.06 -1.42 -5.83
CA SER A 164 12.33 -2.67 -5.66
C SER A 164 12.30 -3.46 -6.97
N GLY A 165 12.56 -4.76 -6.90
CA GLY A 165 12.26 -5.74 -7.94
C GLY A 165 10.76 -6.02 -8.11
N ASP A 166 9.96 -5.71 -7.09
CA ASP A 166 8.51 -5.76 -7.17
C ASP A 166 7.91 -4.52 -7.84
N GLY A 167 6.68 -4.68 -8.33
CA GLY A 167 5.82 -3.62 -8.85
C GLY A 167 4.35 -3.88 -8.56
N TRP A 168 3.54 -2.83 -8.70
CA TRP A 168 2.09 -2.93 -8.60
C TRP A 168 1.41 -1.82 -9.39
N ARG A 169 0.20 -2.11 -9.87
CA ARG A 169 -0.63 -1.13 -10.56
C ARG A 169 -2.10 -1.29 -10.22
N SER A 170 -2.81 -0.17 -10.29
CA SER A 170 -4.27 -0.13 -10.20
C SER A 170 -4.82 0.78 -11.29
N ARG A 171 -5.77 0.27 -12.08
CA ARG A 171 -6.57 1.05 -13.03
C ARG A 171 -8.03 1.02 -12.55
N PRO A 172 -8.37 1.86 -11.58
CA PRO A 172 -9.73 1.93 -11.07
C PRO A 172 -10.63 2.58 -12.13
N SER A 173 -11.83 2.01 -12.30
CA SER A 173 -12.84 2.46 -13.24
C SER A 173 -14.24 2.23 -12.66
N ASN A 174 -15.23 2.97 -13.17
CA ASN A 174 -16.65 2.77 -12.81
C ASN A 174 -17.22 1.44 -13.33
N GLY A 175 -16.59 0.86 -14.36
CA GLY A 175 -16.92 -0.46 -14.88
C GLY A 175 -16.10 -1.55 -14.20
N THR A 176 -15.10 -2.06 -14.92
CA THR A 176 -14.16 -3.07 -14.39
C THR A 176 -12.87 -2.39 -13.99
N SER A 177 -12.44 -2.60 -12.75
CA SER A 177 -11.15 -2.10 -12.24
C SER A 177 -10.10 -3.19 -12.27
N LEU A 178 -8.88 -2.85 -12.69
CA LEU A 178 -7.76 -3.78 -12.76
C LEU A 178 -6.75 -3.54 -11.64
N PHE A 179 -6.22 -4.61 -11.06
CA PHE A 179 -5.22 -4.59 -10.00
C PHE A 179 -4.13 -5.60 -10.34
N MET A 180 -2.86 -5.19 -10.26
CA MET A 180 -1.70 -6.02 -10.57
C MET A 180 -0.69 -5.95 -9.44
N VAL A 181 -0.08 -7.10 -9.13
CA VAL A 181 1.18 -7.20 -8.41
C VAL A 181 2.13 -8.04 -9.26
N VAL A 182 3.37 -7.60 -9.37
CA VAL A 182 4.45 -8.25 -10.13
C VAL A 182 5.70 -8.31 -9.27
N ASP A 183 6.43 -9.42 -9.36
CA ASP A 183 7.70 -9.71 -8.70
C ASP A 183 8.70 -10.09 -9.80
N GLY A 184 9.60 -9.16 -10.12
CA GLY A 184 10.65 -9.37 -11.11
C GLY A 184 11.71 -10.33 -10.58
N LEU A 185 12.20 -11.27 -11.40
CA LEU A 185 13.11 -12.29 -10.91
C LEU A 185 14.42 -11.73 -10.32
N GLY A 186 14.63 -12.00 -9.03
CA GLY A 186 15.75 -11.53 -8.23
C GLY A 186 15.44 -10.18 -7.58
N HIS A 187 16.46 -9.34 -7.37
CA HIS A 187 16.28 -8.02 -6.77
C HIS A 187 17.07 -6.96 -7.54
N GLY A 188 16.80 -5.68 -7.23
CA GLY A 188 17.51 -4.54 -7.78
C GLY A 188 17.09 -4.16 -9.22
N PRO A 189 17.91 -3.40 -9.96
CA PRO A 189 17.48 -2.73 -11.19
C PRO A 189 16.92 -3.65 -12.28
N LEU A 190 17.52 -4.82 -12.49
CA LEU A 190 17.08 -5.74 -13.55
C LEU A 190 15.77 -6.46 -13.23
N ALA A 191 15.48 -6.70 -11.95
CA ALA A 191 14.18 -7.17 -11.51
C ALA A 191 13.13 -6.06 -11.68
N SER A 192 13.49 -4.84 -11.27
CA SER A 192 12.65 -3.65 -11.42
C SER A 192 12.29 -3.37 -12.89
N ASP A 193 13.22 -3.55 -13.83
CA ASP A 193 12.97 -3.39 -15.26
C ASP A 193 11.93 -4.40 -15.77
N ALA A 194 11.98 -5.65 -15.29
CA ALA A 194 10.98 -6.67 -15.63
C ALA A 194 9.59 -6.32 -15.05
N ALA A 195 9.54 -5.89 -13.79
CA ALA A 195 8.30 -5.44 -13.16
C ALA A 195 7.68 -4.25 -13.89
N ARG A 196 8.48 -3.21 -14.16
CA ARG A 196 8.03 -2.00 -14.88
C ARG A 196 7.52 -2.29 -16.28
N GLU A 197 8.10 -3.26 -16.98
CA GLU A 197 7.60 -3.66 -18.29
C GLU A 197 6.21 -4.32 -18.20
N ALA A 198 5.95 -5.12 -17.17
CA ALA A 198 4.62 -5.68 -16.93
C ALA A 198 3.60 -4.60 -16.55
N GLU A 199 4.01 -3.64 -15.71
CA GLU A 199 3.19 -2.47 -15.35
C GLU A 199 2.82 -1.65 -16.60
N ARG A 200 3.78 -1.43 -17.51
CA ARG A 200 3.56 -0.73 -18.78
C ARG A 200 2.51 -1.43 -19.63
N VAL A 201 2.57 -2.76 -19.73
CA VAL A 201 1.56 -3.55 -20.45
C VAL A 201 0.17 -3.34 -19.86
N LEU A 202 0.03 -3.35 -18.53
CA LEU A 202 -1.26 -3.07 -17.89
C LEU A 202 -1.74 -1.64 -18.16
N ASP A 203 -0.84 -0.65 -18.16
CA ASP A 203 -1.19 0.75 -18.38
C ASP A 203 -1.66 1.00 -19.82
N GLU A 204 -1.10 0.29 -20.80
CA GLU A 204 -1.39 0.48 -22.24
C GLU A 204 -2.50 -0.43 -22.79
N THR A 205 -2.81 -1.55 -22.14
CA THR A 205 -3.78 -2.52 -22.67
C THR A 205 -5.22 -2.00 -22.65
N GLU A 206 -6.00 -2.33 -23.67
CA GLU A 206 -7.46 -2.13 -23.68
C GLU A 206 -8.21 -3.35 -23.13
N SER A 207 -7.51 -4.48 -22.93
CA SER A 207 -8.11 -5.70 -22.41
C SER A 207 -8.49 -5.54 -20.94
N LEU A 208 -9.61 -6.17 -20.58
CA LEU A 208 -10.07 -6.29 -19.19
C LEU A 208 -9.95 -7.73 -18.67
N SER A 209 -9.45 -8.68 -19.48
CA SER A 209 -9.25 -10.07 -19.07
C SER A 209 -7.87 -10.25 -18.43
N PRO A 210 -7.78 -10.63 -17.14
CA PRO A 210 -6.52 -11.00 -16.50
C PRO A 210 -5.67 -11.98 -17.30
N ALA A 211 -6.28 -13.01 -17.90
CA ALA A 211 -5.54 -14.01 -18.66
C ALA A 211 -4.89 -13.43 -19.94
N THR A 212 -5.63 -12.62 -20.68
CA THR A 212 -5.09 -11.94 -21.87
C THR A 212 -3.96 -11.00 -21.50
N ILE A 213 -4.15 -10.18 -20.46
CA ILE A 213 -3.11 -9.22 -20.03
C ILE A 213 -1.85 -9.95 -19.56
N LEU A 214 -1.98 -11.08 -18.85
CA LEU A 214 -0.81 -11.89 -18.47
C LEU A 214 -0.11 -12.51 -19.68
N GLN A 215 -0.85 -12.88 -20.73
CA GLN A 215 -0.25 -13.36 -21.98
C GLN A 215 0.54 -12.25 -22.68
N ASP A 216 -0.02 -11.02 -22.72
CA ASP A 216 0.65 -9.84 -23.26
C ASP A 216 1.91 -9.51 -22.44
N CYS A 217 1.84 -9.59 -21.11
CA CYS A 217 2.99 -9.44 -20.22
C CYS A 217 4.07 -10.49 -20.53
N HIS A 218 3.69 -11.77 -20.71
CA HIS A 218 4.66 -12.81 -21.04
C HIS A 218 5.42 -12.50 -22.32
N ASP A 219 4.73 -12.01 -23.35
CA ASP A 219 5.34 -11.67 -24.62
C ASP A 219 6.29 -10.46 -24.50
N ALA A 220 5.89 -9.44 -23.74
CA ALA A 220 6.70 -8.25 -23.48
C ALA A 220 7.96 -8.55 -22.64
N LEU A 221 7.84 -9.45 -21.66
CA LEU A 221 8.93 -9.76 -20.72
C LEU A 221 10.00 -10.70 -21.28
N ARG A 222 9.88 -11.19 -22.53
CA ARG A 222 10.85 -12.15 -23.14
C ARG A 222 12.31 -11.69 -23.13
N LYS A 223 12.55 -10.38 -23.10
CA LYS A 223 13.91 -9.79 -23.10
C LYS A 223 14.38 -9.32 -21.73
N THR A 224 13.58 -9.53 -20.69
CA THR A 224 13.89 -9.13 -19.32
C THR A 224 14.38 -10.32 -18.50
N ARG A 225 14.58 -10.13 -17.20
CA ARG A 225 14.79 -11.27 -16.29
C ARG A 225 13.56 -12.15 -16.12
N GLY A 226 12.39 -11.73 -16.61
CA GLY A 226 11.11 -12.37 -16.35
C GLY A 226 10.57 -12.04 -14.97
N ALA A 227 9.32 -12.44 -14.72
CA ALA A 227 8.62 -12.10 -13.48
C ALA A 227 7.54 -13.13 -13.13
N ALA A 228 7.17 -13.16 -11.85
CA ALA A 228 5.88 -13.64 -11.42
C ALA A 228 4.89 -12.47 -11.38
N ALA A 229 3.64 -12.68 -11.77
CA ALA A 229 2.62 -11.64 -11.68
C ALA A 229 1.24 -12.23 -11.46
N ALA A 230 0.36 -11.45 -10.85
CA ALA A 230 -1.07 -11.73 -10.85
C ALA A 230 -1.87 -10.48 -11.15
N ILE A 231 -3.04 -10.69 -11.75
CA ILE A 231 -3.99 -9.64 -12.12
C ILE A 231 -5.36 -10.03 -11.60
N ALA A 232 -6.03 -9.07 -10.96
CA ALA A 232 -7.43 -9.14 -10.59
C ALA A 232 -8.22 -8.07 -11.36
N ALA A 233 -9.34 -8.47 -11.96
CA ALA A 233 -10.30 -7.60 -12.61
C ALA A 233 -11.61 -7.65 -11.84
N ILE A 234 -11.97 -6.57 -11.15
CA ILE A 234 -13.18 -6.49 -10.33
C ILE A 234 -14.25 -5.73 -11.08
N SER A 235 -15.41 -6.36 -11.26
CA SER A 235 -16.61 -5.73 -11.82
C SER A 235 -17.70 -5.67 -10.74
N PRO A 236 -17.90 -4.50 -10.10
CA PRO A 236 -18.98 -4.31 -9.13
C PRO A 236 -20.36 -4.61 -9.70
N GLU A 237 -20.62 -4.18 -10.95
CA GLU A 237 -21.88 -4.45 -11.66
C GLU A 237 -22.17 -5.95 -11.77
N LYS A 238 -21.17 -6.74 -12.17
CA LYS A 238 -21.31 -8.20 -12.32
C LYS A 238 -21.20 -8.94 -10.98
N ARG A 239 -20.81 -8.26 -9.90
CA ARG A 239 -20.48 -8.87 -8.60
C ARG A 239 -19.48 -10.02 -8.72
N LEU A 240 -18.46 -9.81 -9.55
CA LEU A 240 -17.41 -10.79 -9.80
C LEU A 240 -16.03 -10.14 -9.77
N VAL A 241 -15.07 -10.91 -9.25
CA VAL A 241 -13.65 -10.71 -9.51
C VAL A 241 -13.15 -11.85 -10.40
N PHE A 242 -12.50 -11.49 -11.51
CA PHE A 242 -11.73 -12.40 -12.33
C PHE A 242 -10.27 -12.31 -11.91
N PHE A 243 -9.58 -13.44 -11.85
CA PHE A 243 -8.19 -13.49 -11.42
C PHE A 243 -7.41 -14.48 -12.25
N SER A 244 -6.20 -14.07 -12.61
CA SER A 244 -5.20 -14.96 -13.18
C SER A 244 -3.84 -14.62 -12.56
N GLY A 245 -3.03 -15.63 -12.30
CA GLY A 245 -1.72 -15.47 -11.72
C GLY A 245 -0.74 -16.50 -12.24
N VAL A 246 0.51 -16.08 -12.39
CA VAL A 246 1.67 -16.88 -12.81
C VAL A 246 2.78 -16.68 -11.77
N GLY A 247 3.29 -17.77 -11.21
CA GLY A 247 4.36 -17.76 -10.22
C GLY A 247 3.85 -17.73 -8.78
N ASN A 248 4.57 -16.99 -7.93
CA ASN A 248 4.45 -16.96 -6.47
C ASN A 248 3.58 -15.80 -5.92
N ILE A 249 3.02 -14.94 -6.79
CA ILE A 249 2.12 -13.86 -6.32
C ILE A 249 0.86 -14.45 -5.70
N SER A 250 0.58 -14.03 -4.48
CA SER A 250 -0.56 -14.47 -3.70
C SER A 250 -1.74 -13.52 -3.88
N GLY A 251 -2.93 -14.06 -4.14
CA GLY A 251 -4.19 -13.34 -4.09
C GLY A 251 -5.11 -13.93 -3.02
N THR A 252 -5.74 -13.09 -2.21
CA THR A 252 -6.77 -13.50 -1.25
C THR A 252 -7.95 -12.55 -1.32
N LEU A 253 -9.14 -13.11 -1.47
CA LEU A 253 -10.40 -12.40 -1.38
C LEU A 253 -11.00 -12.62 0.01
N ILE A 254 -11.41 -11.53 0.66
CA ILE A 254 -12.06 -11.53 1.97
C ILE A 254 -13.42 -10.87 1.82
N ASN A 255 -14.46 -11.65 2.08
CA ASN A 255 -15.84 -11.19 2.23
C ASN A 255 -16.25 -11.30 3.70
N VAL A 256 -17.40 -10.76 4.07
CA VAL A 256 -17.89 -10.71 5.47
C VAL A 256 -17.81 -12.08 6.17
N ASN A 257 -18.16 -13.16 5.46
CA ASN A 257 -18.23 -14.52 6.02
C ASN A 257 -17.28 -15.52 5.36
N SER A 258 -16.39 -15.09 4.46
CA SER A 258 -15.51 -16.03 3.76
C SER A 258 -14.16 -15.43 3.45
N ARG A 259 -13.15 -16.29 3.51
CA ARG A 259 -11.80 -16.02 3.03
C ARG A 259 -11.47 -17.04 1.97
N ARG A 260 -11.01 -16.59 0.81
CA ARG A 260 -10.66 -17.46 -0.31
C ARG A 260 -9.33 -17.08 -0.92
N GLY A 261 -8.38 -18.03 -0.91
CA GLY A 261 -7.16 -17.92 -1.70
C GLY A 261 -7.46 -18.02 -3.18
N MET A 262 -6.79 -17.19 -3.98
CA MET A 262 -6.90 -17.14 -5.42
C MET A 262 -5.63 -17.80 -5.99
N THR A 263 -5.83 -18.81 -6.84
CA THR A 263 -4.74 -19.69 -7.27
C THR A 263 -3.95 -19.09 -8.42
N SER A 264 -2.63 -19.02 -8.25
CA SER A 264 -1.65 -18.76 -9.32
C SER A 264 -1.10 -20.09 -9.84
N HIS A 265 -0.83 -20.16 -11.14
CA HIS A 265 -0.20 -21.34 -11.76
C HIS A 265 1.31 -21.21 -11.78
N ASN A 266 2.02 -22.33 -11.72
CA ASN A 266 3.47 -22.34 -11.81
C ASN A 266 3.93 -21.85 -13.20
N GLY A 267 4.91 -20.95 -13.20
CA GLY A 267 5.52 -20.43 -14.40
C GLY A 267 6.23 -19.10 -14.13
N THR A 268 6.85 -18.57 -15.17
CA THR A 268 7.57 -17.30 -15.16
C THR A 268 7.28 -16.57 -16.46
N LEU A 269 6.72 -15.37 -16.37
CA LEU A 269 6.49 -14.50 -17.52
C LEU A 269 7.82 -14.13 -18.17
N GLY A 270 7.87 -14.09 -19.50
CA GLY A 270 9.09 -13.92 -20.28
C GLY A 270 9.92 -15.20 -20.49
N HIS A 271 9.69 -16.27 -19.71
CA HIS A 271 10.44 -17.53 -19.82
C HIS A 271 9.51 -18.74 -20.02
N GLU A 272 9.28 -19.56 -18.99
CA GLU A 272 8.48 -20.79 -19.08
C GLU A 272 7.04 -20.54 -18.64
N LEU A 273 6.09 -20.73 -19.56
CA LEU A 273 4.67 -20.80 -19.27
C LEU A 273 4.09 -22.13 -19.70
N ARG A 274 3.34 -22.77 -18.79
CA ARG A 274 2.58 -23.98 -19.12
C ARG A 274 1.15 -23.65 -19.52
N LYS A 275 0.49 -22.83 -18.72
CA LYS A 275 -0.92 -22.46 -18.89
C LYS A 275 -1.20 -21.18 -18.13
N ILE A 276 -1.92 -20.26 -18.78
CA ILE A 276 -2.60 -19.15 -18.11
C ILE A 276 -4.06 -19.56 -17.97
N GLN A 277 -4.61 -19.39 -16.77
CA GLN A 277 -6.01 -19.71 -16.50
C GLN A 277 -6.64 -18.60 -15.69
N GLU A 278 -7.84 -18.24 -16.09
CA GLU A 278 -8.68 -17.29 -15.37
C GLU A 278 -9.66 -18.05 -14.46
N PHE A 279 -9.84 -17.52 -13.26
CA PHE A 279 -10.83 -17.98 -12.29
C PHE A 279 -11.73 -16.82 -11.91
N SER A 280 -13.01 -17.09 -11.66
CA SER A 280 -13.96 -16.10 -11.16
C SER A 280 -14.39 -16.41 -9.72
N PHE A 281 -14.61 -15.34 -8.96
CA PHE A 281 -15.05 -15.40 -7.57
C PHE A 281 -16.14 -14.34 -7.31
N PRO A 282 -17.10 -14.58 -6.40
CA PRO A 282 -18.11 -13.59 -6.04
C PRO A 282 -17.49 -12.35 -5.38
N TRP A 283 -17.85 -11.16 -5.86
CA TRP A 283 -17.51 -9.88 -5.26
C TRP A 283 -18.74 -9.28 -4.57
N GLU A 284 -18.67 -9.10 -3.25
CA GLU A 284 -19.76 -8.60 -2.41
C GLU A 284 -19.44 -7.17 -1.92
N PRO A 285 -20.45 -6.39 -1.48
CA PRO A 285 -20.20 -5.17 -0.72
C PRO A 285 -19.25 -5.45 0.45
N GLN A 286 -18.41 -4.48 0.79
CA GLN A 286 -17.37 -4.59 1.82
C GLN A 286 -16.28 -5.65 1.56
N SER A 287 -16.22 -6.23 0.35
CA SER A 287 -15.14 -7.16 0.00
C SER A 287 -13.78 -6.44 -0.02
N VAL A 288 -12.75 -7.18 0.37
CA VAL A 288 -11.35 -6.76 0.32
C VAL A 288 -10.57 -7.77 -0.49
N LEU A 289 -9.94 -7.28 -1.55
CA LEU A 289 -8.90 -8.00 -2.28
C LEU A 289 -7.55 -7.65 -1.67
N ILE A 290 -6.75 -8.67 -1.36
CA ILE A 290 -5.37 -8.53 -0.90
C ILE A 290 -4.48 -9.33 -1.85
N MET A 291 -3.53 -8.65 -2.49
CA MET A 291 -2.52 -9.27 -3.33
C MET A 291 -1.14 -8.94 -2.77
N HIS A 292 -0.21 -9.90 -2.79
CA HIS A 292 1.15 -9.62 -2.33
C HIS A 292 2.20 -10.50 -3.02
N SER A 293 3.42 -9.99 -3.11
CA SER A 293 4.62 -10.76 -3.46
C SER A 293 5.01 -11.71 -2.32
N ASP A 294 5.96 -12.60 -2.56
CA ASP A 294 6.40 -13.57 -1.55
C ASP A 294 7.34 -12.98 -0.48
N GLY A 295 7.74 -11.71 -0.62
CA GLY A 295 8.33 -10.91 0.45
C GLY A 295 7.46 -10.78 1.70
N LEU A 296 6.15 -10.99 1.54
CA LEU A 296 5.20 -11.13 2.65
C LEU A 296 4.92 -12.61 2.96
N GLY A 297 5.00 -13.00 4.23
CA GLY A 297 4.58 -14.32 4.66
C GLY A 297 3.09 -14.57 4.41
N SER A 298 2.73 -15.70 3.82
CA SER A 298 1.33 -16.06 3.50
C SER A 298 0.47 -16.50 4.70
N ARG A 299 1.07 -16.64 5.89
CA ARG A 299 0.40 -17.13 7.11
C ARG A 299 -0.12 -16.00 7.99
N TRP A 300 -0.95 -15.15 7.41
CA TRP A 300 -1.71 -14.13 8.14
C TRP A 300 -3.20 -14.49 8.21
N ASP A 301 -3.89 -13.91 9.18
CA ASP A 301 -5.34 -14.06 9.39
C ASP A 301 -5.92 -12.75 9.94
N LEU A 302 -6.76 -12.07 9.15
CA LEU A 302 -7.35 -10.79 9.55
C LEU A 302 -8.34 -10.93 10.71
N ASN A 303 -8.83 -12.15 11.01
CA ASN A 303 -9.66 -12.36 12.20
C ASN A 303 -8.89 -12.11 13.51
N GLN A 304 -7.55 -12.17 13.48
CA GLN A 304 -6.70 -11.79 14.61
C GLN A 304 -6.53 -10.28 14.77
N TYR A 305 -7.12 -9.49 13.88
CA TYR A 305 -7.04 -8.03 13.84
C TYR A 305 -8.47 -7.44 13.86
N PRO A 306 -9.16 -7.44 15.02
CA PRO A 306 -10.53 -6.97 15.12
C PRO A 306 -10.69 -5.54 14.58
N GLY A 307 -11.72 -5.30 13.78
CA GLY A 307 -12.03 -4.00 13.22
C GLY A 307 -11.12 -3.52 12.08
N ILE A 308 -10.09 -4.27 11.69
CA ILE A 308 -9.15 -3.84 10.63
C ILE A 308 -9.85 -3.63 9.27
N MET A 309 -10.91 -4.39 8.99
CA MET A 309 -11.66 -4.31 7.73
C MET A 309 -12.38 -2.97 7.53
N THR A 310 -12.65 -2.23 8.61
CA THR A 310 -13.25 -0.88 8.51
C THR A 310 -12.21 0.19 8.21
N LYS A 311 -10.92 -0.12 8.38
CA LYS A 311 -9.79 0.80 8.22
C LYS A 311 -9.44 1.04 6.77
N HIS A 312 -8.71 2.12 6.52
CA HIS A 312 -8.25 2.48 5.19
C HIS A 312 -7.46 1.33 4.53
N ALA A 313 -7.61 1.10 3.23
CA ALA A 313 -6.88 0.04 2.51
C ALA A 313 -5.36 0.10 2.76
N SER A 314 -4.78 1.30 2.79
CA SER A 314 -3.35 1.49 3.13
C SER A 314 -3.00 1.08 4.56
N VAL A 315 -3.92 1.21 5.52
CA VAL A 315 -3.71 0.73 6.90
C VAL A 315 -3.71 -0.79 6.93
N ILE A 316 -4.60 -1.44 6.17
CA ILE A 316 -4.60 -2.91 6.04
C ILE A 316 -3.27 -3.40 5.44
N ALA A 317 -2.83 -2.80 4.32
CA ALA A 317 -1.56 -3.12 3.69
C ALA A 317 -0.37 -2.92 4.65
N ALA A 318 -0.37 -1.81 5.40
CA ALA A 318 0.70 -1.46 6.31
C ALA A 318 0.79 -2.35 7.54
N VAL A 319 -0.34 -2.75 8.13
CA VAL A 319 -0.36 -3.72 9.24
C VAL A 319 0.13 -5.08 8.78
N LEU A 320 -0.30 -5.53 7.61
CA LEU A 320 0.18 -6.79 7.03
C LEU A 320 1.69 -6.75 6.81
N TYR A 321 2.18 -5.70 6.13
CA TYR A 321 3.62 -5.48 5.94
C TYR A 321 4.38 -5.52 7.28
N ARG A 322 3.97 -4.70 8.25
CA ARG A 322 4.60 -4.60 9.56
C ARG A 322 4.73 -5.97 10.24
N ASP A 323 3.67 -6.76 10.23
CA ASP A 323 3.61 -7.98 11.05
C ASP A 323 4.13 -9.23 10.33
N PHE A 324 4.15 -9.23 9.00
CA PHE A 324 4.43 -10.43 8.19
C PHE A 324 5.51 -10.27 7.12
N GLU A 325 6.26 -9.15 7.07
CA GLU A 325 7.43 -9.02 6.19
C GLU A 325 8.50 -10.09 6.49
N ARG A 326 9.16 -10.60 5.44
CA ARG A 326 10.25 -11.59 5.57
C ARG A 326 11.64 -10.98 5.66
N GLN A 327 11.79 -9.66 5.46
CA GLN A 327 13.04 -8.87 5.54
C GLN A 327 14.19 -9.30 4.60
N ARG A 328 13.99 -10.33 3.79
CA ARG A 328 15.01 -10.95 2.94
C ARG A 328 14.76 -10.75 1.45
N ASP A 329 13.72 -10.01 1.12
CA ASP A 329 13.27 -9.80 -0.25
C ASP A 329 12.60 -8.43 -0.40
N ASP A 330 12.36 -8.05 -1.64
CA ASP A 330 11.42 -6.99 -1.98
C ASP A 330 10.03 -7.38 -1.46
N VAL A 331 9.22 -6.38 -1.07
CA VAL A 331 7.88 -6.66 -0.53
C VAL A 331 6.85 -5.71 -1.09
N THR A 332 5.78 -6.28 -1.62
CA THR A 332 4.63 -5.53 -2.11
C THR A 332 3.34 -6.14 -1.59
N VAL A 333 2.50 -5.30 -0.98
CA VAL A 333 1.17 -5.64 -0.49
C VAL A 333 0.20 -4.63 -1.09
N LEU A 334 -0.69 -5.08 -1.95
CA LEU A 334 -1.76 -4.30 -2.57
C LEU A 334 -3.11 -4.68 -1.96
N VAL A 335 -3.87 -3.69 -1.51
CA VAL A 335 -5.22 -3.85 -0.98
C VAL A 335 -6.19 -3.01 -1.79
N ALA A 336 -7.26 -3.64 -2.28
CA ALA A 336 -8.40 -2.95 -2.88
C ALA A 336 -9.67 -3.30 -2.09
N LYS A 337 -10.33 -2.28 -1.54
CA LYS A 337 -11.51 -2.41 -0.68
C LYS A 337 -12.71 -1.73 -1.33
N SER A 338 -13.87 -2.40 -1.33
CA SER A 338 -15.14 -1.79 -1.73
C SER A 338 -15.47 -0.57 -0.86
N LEU A 339 -15.89 0.53 -1.48
CA LEU A 339 -16.43 1.69 -0.74
C LEU A 339 -17.93 1.58 -0.44
N GLU A 340 -18.61 0.63 -1.08
CA GLU A 340 -20.02 0.28 -0.86
C GLU A 340 -20.19 -1.00 -0.03
#